data_AF-A0A957ZXM6-F1
#
_entry.id   AF-A0A957ZXM6-F1
#
_cell.length_a   1.000
_cell.length_b   1.000
_cell.length_c   1.000
_cell.angle_alpha   90.00
_cell.angle_beta   90.00
_cell.angle_gamma   90.00
#
_symmetry.space_group_name_H-M   'P 1'
#
loop_
_entity.id
_entity.type
_entity.pdbx_description
1 polymer ?
#
loop_
_entity_poly.entity_id
_entity_poly.type
_entity_poly.pdbx_seq_one_letter_code
_entity_poly.pdbx_strand_id
1 'polypeptide(L)'
;WLEDLRDDSPHQTDAINELLNHLKRGVFAYLRTRSDLGHLAEAELEQMGQDFAQEAILKVKDNLDKFQGKSKFTTWAAKIAANHTISELRRARWRDYSLDALTDSGTSLQEILALPAGQNLNPDTENERRQVWQILDEVISQELTDRQRQALVAVTVDNVPIAEVANSLNTNPNNVYKLLHDARLKLKRSLQALGLDSAYILRLFE
;
A
#
# COMPACT_ATOMS: atom_id res chain seq x y z
N TRP A 1 2.45 26.23 13.36
CA TRP A 1 2.59 24.78 13.08
C TRP A 1 4.00 24.40 12.67
N LEU A 2 4.61 24.94 11.59
CA LEU A 2 5.99 24.56 11.20
C LEU A 2 7.06 24.81 12.28
N GLU A 3 6.88 25.85 13.07
CA GLU A 3 7.79 26.23 14.16
C GLU A 3 7.41 25.43 15.43
N ASP A 4 6.14 25.50 15.85
CA ASP A 4 5.62 24.79 17.01
C ASP A 4 5.78 23.26 16.93
N LEU A 5 5.73 22.62 15.75
CA LEU A 5 6.00 21.17 15.60
C LEU A 5 7.50 20.79 15.71
N ARG A 6 8.42 21.77 15.74
CA ARG A 6 9.88 21.57 15.90
C ARG A 6 10.39 21.92 17.30
N ASP A 7 9.70 22.80 18.02
CA ASP A 7 9.99 23.16 19.41
C ASP A 7 9.54 22.01 20.34
N ASP A 8 10.14 21.85 21.53
CA ASP A 8 9.75 20.83 22.54
C ASP A 8 8.94 21.45 23.70
N SER A 9 8.25 22.55 23.43
CA SER A 9 7.40 23.28 24.38
C SER A 9 5.95 22.77 24.37
N PRO A 10 5.08 23.22 25.31
CA PRO A 10 3.66 22.90 25.31
C PRO A 10 2.93 23.23 24.00
N HIS A 11 3.43 24.22 23.24
CA HIS A 11 2.87 24.57 21.93
C HIS A 11 3.08 23.47 20.88
N GLN A 12 4.09 22.61 21.03
CA GLN A 12 4.23 21.38 20.22
C GLN A 12 3.05 20.44 20.43
N THR A 13 2.66 20.23 21.69
CA THR A 13 1.55 19.36 22.06
C THR A 13 0.23 19.86 21.49
N ASP A 14 -0.03 21.17 21.57
CA ASP A 14 -1.24 21.78 21.00
C ASP A 14 -1.25 21.67 19.46
N ALA A 15 -0.13 22.00 18.79
CA ALA A 15 -0.02 21.89 17.33
C ALA A 15 -0.13 20.44 16.82
N ILE A 16 0.41 19.46 17.57
CA ILE A 16 0.21 18.03 17.30
C ILE A 16 -1.27 17.67 17.43
N ASN A 17 -1.95 18.12 18.49
CA ASN A 17 -3.37 17.83 18.72
C ASN A 17 -4.28 18.46 17.65
N GLU A 18 -4.02 19.70 17.21
CA GLU A 18 -4.75 20.32 16.11
C GLU A 18 -4.54 19.56 14.78
N LEU A 19 -3.29 19.24 14.44
CA LEU A 19 -2.96 18.49 13.24
C LEU A 19 -3.58 17.08 13.27
N LEU A 20 -3.52 16.37 14.40
CA LEU A 20 -4.12 15.05 14.56
C LEU A 20 -5.63 15.08 14.34
N ASN A 21 -6.32 16.07 14.92
CA ASN A 21 -7.75 16.29 14.71
C ASN A 21 -8.09 16.73 13.27
N HIS A 22 -7.16 17.30 12.52
CA HIS A 22 -7.34 17.58 11.10
C HIS A 22 -7.17 16.30 10.26
N LEU A 23 -6.09 15.54 10.49
CA LEU A 23 -5.78 14.31 9.76
C LEU A 23 -6.83 13.21 10.02
N LYS A 24 -7.22 12.97 11.29
CA LYS A 24 -8.23 11.95 11.65
C LYS A 24 -9.53 12.14 10.86
N ARG A 25 -10.02 13.37 10.72
CA ARG A 25 -11.24 13.68 9.95
C ARG A 25 -11.11 13.29 8.48
N GLY A 26 -9.97 13.61 7.85
CA GLY A 26 -9.71 13.25 6.44
C GLY A 26 -9.55 11.74 6.24
N VAL A 27 -8.80 11.09 7.13
CA VAL A 27 -8.59 9.63 7.11
C VAL A 27 -9.92 8.89 7.33
N PHE A 28 -10.66 9.21 8.39
CA PHE A 28 -11.96 8.58 8.70
C PHE A 28 -12.99 8.78 7.58
N ALA A 29 -13.06 9.98 7.00
CA ALA A 29 -13.92 10.22 5.83
C ALA A 29 -13.53 9.33 4.64
N TYR A 30 -12.24 9.13 4.38
CA TYR A 30 -11.77 8.18 3.36
C TYR A 30 -12.14 6.73 3.71
N LEU A 31 -11.90 6.28 4.95
CA LEU A 31 -12.25 4.91 5.41
C LEU A 31 -13.75 4.62 5.20
N ARG A 32 -14.64 5.58 5.47
CA ARG A 32 -16.09 5.41 5.26
C ARG A 32 -16.53 5.28 3.79
N THR A 33 -15.68 5.66 2.83
CA THR A 33 -15.95 5.47 1.39
C THR A 33 -15.45 4.12 0.85
N ARG A 34 -14.76 3.32 1.67
CA ARG A 34 -14.17 2.04 1.29
C ARG A 34 -15.18 0.91 1.44
N SER A 35 -15.77 0.46 0.33
CA SER A 35 -16.73 -0.65 0.31
C SER A 35 -16.17 -1.96 0.88
N ASP A 36 -14.85 -2.17 0.79
CA ASP A 36 -14.17 -3.33 1.38
C ASP A 36 -14.12 -3.31 2.91
N LEU A 37 -14.26 -2.14 3.54
CA LEU A 37 -14.34 -1.98 4.99
C LEU A 37 -15.79 -1.93 5.50
N GLY A 38 -16.79 -2.09 4.64
CA GLY A 38 -18.23 -2.00 4.98
C GLY A 38 -18.76 -3.11 5.90
N HIS A 39 -17.89 -4.01 6.35
CA HIS A 39 -18.18 -5.03 7.36
C HIS A 39 -17.81 -4.58 8.79
N LEU A 40 -17.01 -3.52 8.93
CA LEU A 40 -16.57 -2.97 10.22
C LEU A 40 -17.60 -1.97 10.79
N ALA A 41 -17.70 -1.93 12.12
CA ALA A 41 -18.51 -0.95 12.82
C ALA A 41 -17.90 0.46 12.76
N GLU A 42 -18.74 1.49 12.89
CA GLU A 42 -18.29 2.90 12.80
C GLU A 42 -17.23 3.25 13.85
N ALA A 43 -17.27 2.63 15.03
CA ALA A 43 -16.27 2.80 16.08
C ALA A 43 -14.91 2.15 15.73
N GLU A 44 -14.91 1.02 15.02
CA GLU A 44 -13.68 0.35 14.55
C GLU A 44 -13.02 1.18 13.45
N LEU A 45 -13.83 1.76 12.55
CA LEU A 45 -13.36 2.71 11.54
C LEU A 45 -12.83 4.01 12.17
N GLU A 46 -13.42 4.50 13.27
CA GLU A 46 -12.89 5.68 13.97
C GLU A 46 -11.57 5.38 14.68
N GLN A 47 -11.43 4.22 15.34
CA GLN A 47 -10.17 3.79 15.95
C GLN A 47 -9.07 3.62 14.90
N MET A 48 -9.34 2.88 13.82
CA MET A 48 -8.41 2.74 12.69
C MET A 48 -8.03 4.11 12.08
N GLY A 49 -8.99 5.04 12.01
CA GLY A 49 -8.74 6.41 11.55
C GLY A 49 -7.92 7.26 12.51
N GLN A 50 -8.00 7.01 13.83
CA GLN A 50 -7.16 7.61 14.86
C GLN A 50 -5.72 7.08 14.77
N ASP A 51 -5.55 5.76 14.67
CA ASP A 51 -4.24 5.10 14.66
C ASP A 51 -3.40 5.53 13.43
N PHE A 52 -4.00 5.44 12.23
CA PHE A 52 -3.36 5.92 11.00
C PHE A 52 -3.09 7.44 11.02
N ALA A 53 -3.90 8.22 11.73
CA ALA A 53 -3.64 9.66 11.87
C ALA A 53 -2.47 9.94 12.82
N GLN A 54 -2.28 9.16 13.89
CA GLN A 54 -1.12 9.29 14.79
C GLN A 54 0.19 8.92 14.09
N GLU A 55 0.24 7.79 13.40
CA GLU A 55 1.41 7.43 12.58
C GLU A 55 1.69 8.46 11.46
N ALA A 56 0.65 9.09 10.91
CA ALA A 56 0.82 10.21 9.98
C ALA A 56 1.46 11.45 10.63
N ILE A 57 1.22 11.74 11.93
CA ILE A 57 1.92 12.82 12.65
C ILE A 57 3.43 12.57 12.66
N LEU A 58 3.85 11.34 13.01
CA LEU A 58 5.27 10.98 13.06
C LEU A 58 5.92 11.19 11.69
N LYS A 59 5.30 10.63 10.64
CA LYS A 59 5.75 10.77 9.25
C LYS A 59 5.71 12.23 8.76
N VAL A 60 4.84 13.08 9.30
CA VAL A 60 4.87 14.53 9.07
C VAL A 60 6.05 15.20 9.78
N LYS A 61 6.31 14.90 11.07
CA LYS A 61 7.47 15.42 11.82
C LYS A 61 8.79 15.04 11.13
N ASP A 62 8.97 13.78 10.78
CA ASP A 62 10.16 13.23 10.11
C ASP A 62 10.44 13.84 8.72
N ASN A 63 9.46 14.53 8.14
CA ASN A 63 9.55 15.11 6.80
C ASN A 63 9.33 16.63 6.78
N LEU A 64 9.28 17.32 7.94
CA LEU A 64 9.05 18.77 8.03
C LEU A 64 9.99 19.57 7.12
N ASP A 65 11.27 19.20 7.08
CA ASP A 65 12.30 19.88 6.27
C ASP A 65 12.11 19.70 4.75
N LYS A 66 11.25 18.75 4.34
CA LYS A 66 10.88 18.51 2.94
C LYS A 66 9.64 19.32 2.52
N PHE A 67 9.03 20.09 3.42
CA PHE A 67 7.91 20.97 3.09
C PHE A 67 8.39 22.23 2.34
N GLN A 68 8.20 22.25 1.03
CA GLN A 68 8.69 23.32 0.14
C GLN A 68 7.77 24.56 0.04
N GLY A 69 6.79 24.74 0.93
CA GLY A 69 5.87 25.89 0.89
C GLY A 69 4.88 25.96 -0.30
N LYS A 70 4.95 25.02 -1.25
CA LYS A 70 4.17 25.00 -2.51
C LYS A 70 2.66 24.73 -2.35
N SER A 71 2.19 24.51 -1.13
CA SER A 71 0.78 24.33 -0.78
C SER A 71 0.53 24.83 0.65
N LYS A 72 -0.73 24.84 1.11
CA LYS A 72 -0.97 24.90 2.56
C LYS A 72 -0.29 23.69 3.24
N PHE A 73 0.23 23.89 4.45
CA PHE A 73 0.86 22.83 5.22
C PHE A 73 -0.11 21.67 5.51
N THR A 74 -1.36 21.99 5.88
CA THR A 74 -2.45 21.01 6.07
C THR A 74 -2.67 20.14 4.84
N THR A 75 -2.63 20.71 3.62
CA THR A 75 -2.75 19.94 2.36
C THR A 75 -1.59 18.97 2.14
N TRP A 76 -0.36 19.38 2.48
CA TRP A 76 0.82 18.53 2.38
C TRP A 76 0.81 17.40 3.43
N ALA A 77 0.46 17.72 4.67
CA ALA A 77 0.30 16.73 5.75
C ALA A 77 -0.85 15.74 5.46
N ALA A 78 -1.98 16.23 4.91
CA ALA A 78 -3.09 15.38 4.48
C ALA A 78 -2.69 14.43 3.33
N LYS A 79 -1.79 14.85 2.43
CA LYS A 79 -1.24 13.95 1.41
C LYS A 79 -0.35 12.85 2.02
N ILE A 80 0.44 13.17 3.04
CA ILE A 80 1.23 12.17 3.79
C ILE A 80 0.29 11.18 4.50
N ALA A 81 -0.74 11.66 5.19
CA ALA A 81 -1.74 10.82 5.84
C ALA A 81 -2.49 9.92 4.85
N ALA A 82 -3.00 10.47 3.75
CA ALA A 82 -3.70 9.70 2.73
C ALA A 82 -2.81 8.61 2.10
N ASN A 83 -1.56 8.92 1.76
CA ASN A 83 -0.61 7.94 1.25
C ASN A 83 -0.33 6.83 2.28
N HIS A 84 -0.18 7.20 3.55
CA HIS A 84 0.04 6.24 4.63
C HIS A 84 -1.19 5.35 4.87
N THR A 85 -2.41 5.90 4.95
CA THR A 85 -3.66 5.13 5.06
C THR A 85 -3.84 4.19 3.87
N ILE A 86 -3.56 4.64 2.63
CA ILE A 86 -3.61 3.77 1.45
C ILE A 86 -2.59 2.62 1.56
N SER A 87 -1.40 2.89 2.11
CA SER A 87 -0.37 1.88 2.39
C SER A 87 -0.79 0.91 3.50
N GLU A 88 -1.42 1.37 4.59
CA GLU A 88 -1.93 0.49 5.64
C GLU A 88 -3.12 -0.33 5.19
N LEU A 89 -4.06 0.22 4.43
CA LEU A 89 -5.17 -0.58 3.88
C LEU A 89 -4.69 -1.59 2.84
N ARG A 90 -3.65 -1.27 2.06
CA ARG A 90 -2.98 -2.25 1.18
C ARG A 90 -2.35 -3.36 2.02
N ARG A 91 -1.52 -3.02 3.01
CA ARG A 91 -0.91 -4.02 3.91
C ARG A 91 -1.94 -4.79 4.73
N ALA A 92 -3.03 -4.19 5.20
CA ALA A 92 -4.09 -4.88 5.95
C ALA A 92 -4.83 -5.90 5.08
N ARG A 93 -5.29 -5.52 3.89
CA ARG A 93 -5.91 -6.46 2.93
C ARG A 93 -4.96 -7.62 2.56
N TRP A 94 -3.66 -7.35 2.51
CA TRP A 94 -2.65 -8.37 2.21
C TRP A 94 -2.16 -9.11 3.48
N ARG A 95 -2.44 -8.62 4.70
CA ARG A 95 -2.10 -9.27 6.00
C ARG A 95 -2.93 -10.51 6.28
N ASP A 96 -4.18 -10.53 5.81
CA ASP A 96 -5.01 -11.76 5.81
C ASP A 96 -4.46 -12.83 4.83
N TYR A 97 -3.43 -12.50 4.04
CA TYR A 97 -2.78 -13.40 3.08
C TYR A 97 -1.24 -13.53 3.22
N SER A 98 -0.56 -12.66 3.98
CA SER A 98 0.91 -12.59 4.08
C SER A 98 1.38 -11.95 5.39
N LEU A 99 2.54 -12.37 5.89
CA LEU A 99 3.18 -11.84 7.10
C LEU A 99 4.61 -11.38 6.77
N ASP A 100 4.77 -10.05 6.69
CA ASP A 100 5.99 -9.24 6.76
C ASP A 100 7.06 -9.28 5.63
N ALA A 101 7.97 -8.29 5.68
CA ALA A 101 8.44 -7.51 4.53
C ALA A 101 9.86 -6.86 4.64
N LEU A 102 10.45 -6.53 3.47
CA LEU A 102 11.58 -5.62 3.12
C LEU A 102 13.01 -6.25 3.15
N THR A 103 13.94 -6.12 2.17
CA THR A 103 14.05 -5.58 0.76
C THR A 103 15.10 -6.42 -0.04
N ASP A 104 15.48 -6.28 -1.33
CA ASP A 104 15.16 -5.34 -2.42
C ASP A 104 15.42 -5.87 -3.87
N SER A 105 15.07 -5.02 -4.87
CA SER A 105 15.77 -4.74 -6.16
C SER A 105 15.32 -5.44 -7.46
N GLY A 106 14.85 -4.63 -8.44
CA GLY A 106 15.09 -4.90 -9.88
C GLY A 106 13.93 -5.22 -10.84
N THR A 107 12.82 -4.47 -10.82
CA THR A 107 11.94 -4.24 -12.01
C THR A 107 11.49 -5.47 -12.83
N SER A 108 10.57 -6.28 -12.29
CA SER A 108 9.82 -7.29 -13.07
C SER A 108 8.51 -7.69 -12.37
N LEU A 109 7.34 -7.30 -12.90
CA LEU A 109 5.98 -7.45 -12.29
C LEU A 109 5.79 -6.75 -10.93
N GLN A 110 6.86 -6.55 -10.17
CA GLN A 110 6.93 -5.77 -8.94
C GLN A 110 6.36 -4.35 -9.11
N GLU A 111 6.69 -3.65 -10.19
CA GLU A 111 6.19 -2.29 -10.45
C GLU A 111 4.66 -2.26 -10.57
N ILE A 112 4.07 -3.20 -11.33
CA ILE A 112 2.60 -3.34 -11.47
C ILE A 112 1.91 -3.47 -10.11
N LEU A 113 2.50 -4.22 -9.17
CA LEU A 113 1.93 -4.44 -7.84
C LEU A 113 2.27 -3.31 -6.84
N ALA A 114 3.36 -2.58 -7.06
CA ALA A 114 3.82 -1.47 -6.24
C ALA A 114 3.17 -0.11 -6.59
N LEU A 115 2.65 0.04 -7.81
CA LEU A 115 2.06 1.30 -8.29
C LEU A 115 0.95 1.83 -7.34
N PRO A 116 0.85 3.15 -7.14
CA PRO A 116 -0.14 3.75 -6.26
C PRO A 116 -1.55 3.65 -6.87
N ALA A 117 -2.58 3.62 -6.02
CA ALA A 117 -3.91 4.02 -6.47
C ALA A 117 -3.89 5.54 -6.64
N GLY A 118 -3.53 6.00 -7.85
CA GLY A 118 -3.33 7.40 -8.19
C GLY A 118 -4.55 8.27 -7.88
N GLN A 119 -4.31 9.41 -7.22
CA GLN A 119 -5.36 10.36 -6.83
C GLN A 119 -5.72 11.28 -8.00
N ASN A 120 -7.02 11.55 -8.18
CA ASN A 120 -7.65 12.29 -9.29
C ASN A 120 -7.69 11.52 -10.62
N LEU A 121 -8.71 10.67 -10.78
CA LEU A 121 -9.07 10.04 -12.05
C LEU A 121 -10.58 10.14 -12.30
N ASN A 122 -10.98 9.99 -13.57
CA ASN A 122 -12.39 9.90 -13.93
C ASN A 122 -13.02 8.63 -13.33
N PRO A 123 -14.34 8.64 -13.04
CA PRO A 123 -15.04 7.49 -12.48
C PRO A 123 -14.87 6.20 -13.31
N ASP A 124 -14.78 6.33 -14.62
CA ASP A 124 -14.61 5.21 -15.56
C ASP A 124 -13.27 4.49 -15.35
N THR A 125 -12.17 5.25 -15.25
CA THR A 125 -10.82 4.71 -15.05
C THR A 125 -10.67 4.01 -13.69
N GLU A 126 -11.34 4.49 -12.63
CA GLU A 126 -11.35 3.80 -11.34
C GLU A 126 -12.19 2.50 -11.34
N ASN A 127 -13.19 2.39 -12.23
CA ASN A 127 -13.90 1.14 -12.46
C ASN A 127 -13.04 0.13 -13.25
N GLU A 128 -12.35 0.58 -14.30
CA GLU A 128 -11.37 -0.23 -15.06
C GLU A 128 -10.23 -0.72 -14.16
N ARG A 129 -9.64 0.17 -13.35
CA ARG A 129 -8.64 -0.17 -12.32
C ARG A 129 -9.14 -1.25 -11.37
N ARG A 130 -10.37 -1.11 -10.87
CA ARG A 130 -10.99 -2.09 -9.96
C ARG A 130 -11.18 -3.46 -10.62
N GLN A 131 -11.67 -3.49 -11.85
CA GLN A 131 -11.84 -4.74 -12.61
C GLN A 131 -10.49 -5.43 -12.86
N VAL A 132 -9.47 -4.69 -13.28
CA VAL A 132 -8.11 -5.26 -13.48
C VAL A 132 -7.50 -5.74 -12.16
N TRP A 133 -7.73 -5.07 -11.03
CA TRP A 133 -7.34 -5.57 -9.71
C TRP A 133 -8.07 -6.87 -9.32
N GLN A 134 -9.37 -6.98 -9.59
CA GLN A 134 -10.13 -8.21 -9.32
C GLN A 134 -9.63 -9.37 -10.19
N ILE A 135 -9.38 -9.13 -11.47
CA ILE A 135 -8.82 -10.14 -12.37
C ILE A 135 -7.40 -10.55 -11.94
N LEU A 136 -6.56 -9.62 -11.49
CA LEU A 136 -5.24 -9.93 -10.93
C LEU A 136 -5.35 -10.83 -9.69
N ASP A 137 -6.28 -10.55 -8.79
CA ASP A 137 -6.51 -11.32 -7.55
C ASP A 137 -7.08 -12.73 -7.85
N GLU A 138 -8.04 -12.84 -8.78
CA GLU A 138 -8.56 -14.13 -9.27
C GLU A 138 -7.47 -14.97 -9.94
N VAL A 139 -6.63 -14.37 -10.81
CA VAL A 139 -5.52 -15.07 -11.47
C VAL A 139 -4.45 -15.49 -10.45
N ILE A 140 -4.07 -14.63 -9.50
CA ILE A 140 -3.13 -14.96 -8.43
C ILE A 140 -3.69 -16.08 -7.53
N SER A 141 -4.98 -16.05 -7.22
CA SER A 141 -5.60 -17.01 -6.31
C SER A 141 -5.86 -18.38 -6.93
N GLN A 142 -6.06 -18.47 -8.25
CA GLN A 142 -6.29 -19.73 -8.97
C GLN A 142 -5.00 -20.37 -9.51
N GLU A 143 -4.08 -19.57 -10.07
CA GLU A 143 -2.88 -20.11 -10.74
C GLU A 143 -1.75 -20.45 -9.77
N LEU A 144 -1.59 -19.69 -8.68
CA LEU A 144 -0.44 -19.85 -7.78
C LEU A 144 -0.79 -20.75 -6.58
N THR A 145 0.00 -21.80 -6.41
CA THR A 145 0.00 -22.59 -5.16
C THR A 145 0.41 -21.70 -3.99
N ASP A 146 0.02 -22.06 -2.77
CA ASP A 146 0.28 -21.23 -1.59
C ASP A 146 1.76 -20.90 -1.42
N ARG A 147 2.67 -21.86 -1.68
CA ARG A 147 4.11 -21.63 -1.71
C ARG A 147 4.58 -20.69 -2.83
N GLN A 148 3.97 -20.73 -4.01
CA GLN A 148 4.27 -19.79 -5.10
C GLN A 148 3.75 -18.38 -4.78
N ARG A 149 2.57 -18.29 -4.15
CA ARG A 149 1.94 -17.04 -3.71
C ARG A 149 2.72 -16.41 -2.57
N GLN A 150 3.02 -17.15 -1.51
CA GLN A 150 3.87 -16.72 -0.39
C GLN A 150 5.23 -16.24 -0.91
N ALA A 151 5.94 -17.03 -1.73
CA ALA A 151 7.22 -16.60 -2.30
C ALA A 151 7.07 -15.31 -3.12
N LEU A 152 6.03 -15.21 -3.97
CA LEU A 152 5.81 -14.02 -4.80
C LEU A 152 5.49 -12.79 -3.96
N VAL A 153 4.50 -12.85 -3.06
CA VAL A 153 4.10 -11.72 -2.22
C VAL A 153 5.29 -11.28 -1.35
N ALA A 154 5.93 -12.24 -0.66
CA ALA A 154 7.12 -12.02 0.16
C ALA A 154 8.21 -11.26 -0.60
N VAL A 155 8.46 -11.54 -1.89
CA VAL A 155 9.57 -10.93 -2.66
C VAL A 155 9.12 -9.78 -3.58
N THR A 156 7.81 -9.48 -3.69
CA THR A 156 7.33 -8.47 -4.67
C THR A 156 6.47 -7.33 -4.14
N VAL A 157 5.72 -7.56 -3.07
CA VAL A 157 4.96 -6.51 -2.37
C VAL A 157 5.57 -6.28 -1.00
N ASP A 158 5.87 -7.38 -0.31
CA ASP A 158 6.59 -7.36 0.94
C ASP A 158 8.10 -7.15 0.69
N ASN A 159 8.69 -7.61 -0.42
CA ASN A 159 10.09 -7.37 -0.84
C ASN A 159 11.21 -8.06 0.01
N VAL A 160 10.89 -8.96 0.94
CA VAL A 160 11.79 -9.78 1.80
C VAL A 160 12.97 -10.40 1.03
N PRO A 161 14.20 -10.47 1.60
CA PRO A 161 15.34 -11.12 0.97
C PRO A 161 15.09 -12.59 0.63
N ILE A 162 15.46 -13.01 -0.59
CA ILE A 162 15.25 -14.38 -1.09
C ILE A 162 15.89 -15.48 -0.20
N ALA A 163 16.95 -15.14 0.55
CA ALA A 163 17.56 -16.04 1.53
C ALA A 163 16.68 -16.26 2.78
N GLU A 164 15.95 -15.25 3.23
CA GLU A 164 15.03 -15.33 4.37
C GLU A 164 13.73 -16.02 3.96
N VAL A 165 13.24 -15.75 2.74
CA VAL A 165 12.13 -16.50 2.14
C VAL A 165 12.47 -17.99 1.93
N ALA A 166 13.73 -18.31 1.66
CA ALA A 166 14.18 -19.71 1.61
C ALA A 166 14.12 -20.38 2.99
N ASN A 167 14.53 -19.67 4.04
CA ASN A 167 14.47 -20.17 5.41
C ASN A 167 13.01 -20.34 5.89
N SER A 168 12.14 -19.35 5.67
CA SER A 168 10.73 -19.41 6.10
C SER A 168 9.93 -20.49 5.37
N LEU A 169 10.19 -20.70 4.08
CA LEU A 169 9.58 -21.79 3.30
C LEU A 169 10.27 -23.16 3.50
N ASN A 170 11.26 -23.25 4.39
CA ASN A 170 12.09 -24.43 4.70
C ASN A 170 12.67 -25.09 3.43
N THR A 171 13.45 -24.31 2.68
CA THR A 171 14.01 -24.65 1.37
C THR A 171 15.34 -23.92 1.15
N ASN A 172 15.83 -23.82 -0.09
CA ASN A 172 17.05 -23.07 -0.44
C ASN A 172 16.76 -21.91 -1.43
N PRO A 173 17.65 -20.90 -1.53
CA PRO A 173 17.44 -19.74 -2.41
C PRO A 173 17.16 -20.10 -3.87
N ASN A 174 17.82 -21.11 -4.44
CA ASN A 174 17.62 -21.53 -5.84
C ASN A 174 16.20 -22.07 -6.08
N ASN A 175 15.62 -22.76 -5.09
CA ASN A 175 14.21 -23.17 -5.14
C ASN A 175 13.27 -21.97 -5.05
N VAL A 176 13.59 -20.91 -4.29
CA VAL A 176 12.78 -19.68 -4.24
C VAL A 176 12.87 -18.92 -5.57
N TYR A 177 14.07 -18.72 -6.14
CA TYR A 177 14.24 -18.16 -7.49
C TYR A 177 13.42 -18.92 -8.53
N LYS A 178 13.37 -20.26 -8.45
CA LYS A 178 12.53 -21.08 -9.32
C LYS A 178 11.03 -20.88 -9.07
N LEU A 179 10.58 -20.92 -7.81
CA LEU A 179 9.17 -20.67 -7.45
C LEU A 179 8.69 -19.32 -7.97
N LEU A 180 9.51 -18.27 -7.84
CA LEU A 180 9.25 -16.93 -8.36
C LEU A 180 9.19 -16.90 -9.89
N HIS A 181 10.11 -17.57 -10.58
CA HIS A 181 10.10 -17.67 -12.04
C HIS A 181 8.83 -18.38 -12.54
N ASP A 182 8.53 -19.55 -11.98
CA ASP A 182 7.36 -20.36 -12.33
C ASP A 182 6.05 -19.59 -12.03
N ALA A 183 5.99 -18.82 -10.93
CA ALA A 183 4.87 -17.96 -10.58
C ALA A 183 4.69 -16.80 -11.57
N ARG A 184 5.76 -16.04 -11.85
CA ARG A 184 5.75 -14.93 -12.82
C ARG A 184 5.36 -15.41 -14.22
N LEU A 185 5.82 -16.60 -14.62
CA LEU A 185 5.49 -17.22 -15.91
C LEU A 185 4.03 -17.65 -16.01
N LYS A 186 3.45 -18.21 -14.92
CA LYS A 186 2.01 -18.48 -14.81
C LYS A 186 1.19 -17.19 -14.95
N LEU A 187 1.41 -16.21 -14.06
CA LEU A 187 0.66 -14.94 -14.07
C LEU A 187 0.72 -14.26 -15.43
N LYS A 188 1.91 -14.19 -16.05
CA LYS A 188 2.06 -13.61 -17.39
C LYS A 188 1.22 -14.35 -18.44
N ARG A 189 1.20 -15.68 -18.44
CA ARG A 189 0.41 -16.47 -19.40
C ARG A 189 -1.08 -16.25 -19.22
N SER A 190 -1.57 -16.27 -17.98
CA SER A 190 -3.00 -16.18 -17.70
C SER A 190 -3.54 -14.76 -17.90
N LEU A 191 -2.77 -13.73 -17.55
CA LEU A 191 -3.09 -12.33 -17.91
C LEU A 191 -3.09 -12.13 -19.43
N GLN A 192 -2.11 -12.68 -20.16
CA GLN A 192 -2.09 -12.63 -21.62
C GLN A 192 -3.27 -13.39 -22.26
N ALA A 193 -3.71 -14.52 -21.67
CA ALA A 193 -4.89 -15.26 -22.12
C ALA A 193 -6.19 -14.48 -21.90
N LEU A 194 -6.23 -13.61 -20.88
CA LEU A 194 -7.33 -12.68 -20.61
C LEU A 194 -7.20 -11.34 -21.37
N GLY A 195 -6.23 -11.21 -22.28
CA GLY A 195 -6.00 -10.00 -23.08
C GLY A 195 -5.35 -8.83 -22.32
N LEU A 196 -5.00 -9.01 -21.04
CA LEU A 196 -4.37 -8.00 -20.21
C LEU A 196 -2.84 -8.03 -20.39
N ASP A 197 -2.34 -7.25 -21.35
CA ASP A 197 -0.89 -7.07 -21.49
C ASP A 197 -0.31 -6.19 -20.37
N SER A 198 0.92 -6.52 -19.99
CA SER A 198 1.78 -5.76 -19.08
C SER A 198 1.85 -4.25 -19.37
N ALA A 199 1.94 -3.81 -20.63
CA ALA A 199 1.99 -2.38 -20.96
C ALA A 199 0.63 -1.67 -20.84
N TYR A 200 -0.49 -2.41 -20.95
CA TYR A 200 -1.82 -1.89 -20.63
C TYR A 200 -1.99 -1.75 -19.12
N ILE A 201 -1.63 -2.78 -18.35
CA ILE A 201 -1.71 -2.76 -16.88
C ILE A 201 -0.84 -1.63 -16.29
N LEU A 202 0.40 -1.45 -16.77
CA LEU A 202 1.27 -0.36 -16.34
C LEU A 202 0.62 1.01 -16.58
N ARG A 203 0.22 1.33 -17.82
CA ARG A 203 -0.45 2.61 -18.15
C ARG A 203 -1.75 2.83 -17.38
N LEU A 204 -2.48 1.76 -17.07
CA LEU A 204 -3.69 1.85 -16.27
C LEU A 204 -3.38 2.26 -14.83
N PHE A 205 -2.18 2.00 -14.30
CA PHE A 205 -1.79 2.26 -12.90
C PHE A 205 -0.74 3.36 -12.67
N GLU A 206 -0.23 4.00 -13.72
CA GLU A 206 0.52 5.28 -13.67
C GLU A 206 -0.29 6.46 -13.09
#